data_AF-A0A0D6L4K5-F1
#
_entry.id   AF-A0A0D6L4K5-F1
#
_cell.length_a   1.000
_cell.length_b   1.000
_cell.length_c   1.000
_cell.angle_alpha   90.00
_cell.angle_beta   90.00
_cell.angle_gamma   90.00
#
_symmetry.space_group_name_H-M   'P 1'
#
loop_
_entity.id
_entity.type
_entity.pdbx_description
1 polymer ?
#
loop_
_entity_poly.entity_id
_entity_poly.type
_entity_poly.pdbx_seq_one_letter_code
_entity_poly.pdbx_strand_id
1 'polypeptide(L)'
;ANGGPAMIGGLFVYNHKGEVLISRIYRDDVTRNAVDAFRVNVIHARQQFLNRFADTMQSYFGKLNEENVKNNFVLIYELLDEILDFGYPQNTDPGVLKTFITQQGVRTATKEEQSQITSQVTGQIGWRREGIKYRRNELFLDVIEYVNLLMSQQ
;
A
#
# COMPACT_ATOMS: atom_id res chain seq x y z
N ALA A 1 20.07 -35.99 -4.81
CA ALA A 1 19.92 -34.79 -5.67
C ALA A 1 19.34 -35.23 -7.01
N ASN A 2 18.01 -35.23 -7.14
CA ASN A 2 17.33 -35.62 -8.38
C ASN A 2 16.84 -34.36 -9.07
N GLY A 3 17.75 -33.65 -9.73
CA GLY A 3 17.44 -32.46 -10.52
C GLY A 3 17.27 -32.84 -11.99
N GLY A 4 16.08 -33.33 -12.36
CA GLY A 4 15.68 -33.33 -13.77
C GLY A 4 15.65 -31.90 -14.31
N PRO A 5 15.79 -31.68 -15.63
CA PRO A 5 15.81 -30.34 -16.20
C PRO A 5 14.54 -29.57 -15.79
N ALA A 6 14.70 -28.33 -15.35
CA ALA A 6 13.57 -27.47 -15.01
C ALA A 6 12.71 -27.25 -16.27
N MET A 7 11.46 -27.70 -16.23
CA MET A 7 10.51 -27.56 -17.34
C MET A 7 9.40 -26.58 -16.99
N ILE A 8 8.94 -25.82 -17.99
CA ILE A 8 7.90 -24.81 -17.83
C ILE A 8 6.56 -25.48 -17.46
N GLY A 9 5.96 -25.10 -16.34
CA GLY A 9 4.66 -25.63 -15.87
C GLY A 9 3.44 -24.92 -16.45
N GLY A 10 3.58 -23.65 -16.84
CA GLY A 10 2.51 -22.86 -17.45
C GLY A 10 3.04 -21.55 -18.04
N LEU A 11 2.38 -21.06 -19.08
CA LEU A 11 2.63 -19.78 -19.72
C LEU A 11 1.39 -18.90 -19.58
N PHE A 12 1.57 -17.68 -19.11
CA PHE A 12 0.49 -16.71 -18.90
C PHE A 12 0.88 -15.37 -19.50
N VAL A 13 -0.05 -14.74 -20.20
CA VAL A 13 0.08 -13.38 -20.72
C VAL A 13 -0.98 -12.52 -20.04
N TYR A 14 -0.56 -11.42 -19.43
CA TYR A 14 -1.42 -10.49 -18.72
C TYR A 14 -1.43 -9.12 -19.40
N ASN A 15 -2.51 -8.36 -19.19
CA ASN A 15 -2.50 -6.92 -19.50
C ASN A 15 -1.98 -6.08 -18.31
N HIS A 16 -1.85 -4.77 -18.49
CA HIS A 16 -1.37 -3.84 -17.46
C HIS A 16 -2.30 -3.74 -16.22
N LYS A 17 -3.55 -4.22 -16.32
CA LYS A 17 -4.51 -4.31 -15.21
C LYS A 17 -4.41 -5.64 -14.46
N GLY A 18 -3.57 -6.57 -14.93
CA GLY A 18 -3.43 -7.90 -14.34
C GLY A 18 -4.49 -8.91 -14.78
N GLU A 19 -5.29 -8.62 -15.79
CA GLU A 19 -6.24 -9.58 -16.36
C GLU A 19 -5.48 -10.57 -17.26
N VAL A 20 -5.84 -11.86 -17.18
CA VAL A 20 -5.22 -12.93 -17.98
C VAL A 20 -5.77 -12.83 -19.41
N LEU A 21 -4.90 -12.52 -20.37
CA LEU A 21 -5.21 -12.50 -21.80
C LEU A 21 -5.06 -13.89 -22.43
N ILE A 22 -4.00 -14.60 -22.07
CA ILE A 22 -3.69 -15.95 -22.56
C ILE A 22 -3.19 -16.78 -21.39
N SER A 23 -3.66 -18.02 -21.29
CA SER A 23 -3.11 -19.02 -20.37
C SER A 23 -2.94 -20.37 -21.05
N ARG A 24 -1.79 -20.99 -20.85
CA ARG A 24 -1.51 -22.37 -21.27
C ARG A 24 -0.80 -23.10 -20.15
N ILE A 25 -1.46 -24.10 -19.59
CA ILE A 25 -0.91 -24.94 -18.52
C ILE A 25 -0.32 -26.19 -19.16
N TYR A 26 0.89 -26.56 -18.76
CA TYR A 26 1.64 -27.72 -19.26
C TYR A 26 1.85 -28.79 -18.18
N ARG A 27 1.69 -28.45 -16.90
CA ARG A 27 1.83 -29.36 -15.76
C ARG A 27 0.67 -29.18 -14.78
N ASP A 28 0.22 -30.28 -14.20
CA ASP A 28 -0.95 -30.33 -13.31
C ASP A 28 -0.70 -29.69 -11.92
N ASP A 29 0.57 -29.39 -11.60
CA ASP A 29 0.95 -28.68 -10.37
C ASP A 29 0.70 -27.16 -10.42
N VAL A 30 0.34 -26.62 -11.59
CA VAL A 30 -0.05 -25.22 -11.77
C VAL A 30 -1.56 -25.11 -11.90
N THR A 31 -2.22 -24.68 -10.82
CA THR A 31 -3.69 -24.51 -10.79
C THR A 31 -4.09 -23.08 -11.15
N ARG A 32 -5.37 -22.88 -11.53
CA ARG A 32 -5.94 -21.53 -11.72
C ARG A 32 -5.79 -20.65 -10.46
N ASN A 33 -5.84 -21.25 -9.27
CA ASN A 33 -5.62 -20.53 -8.02
C ASN A 33 -4.21 -19.93 -7.93
N ALA A 34 -3.19 -20.56 -8.51
CA ALA A 34 -1.84 -20.00 -8.56
C ALA A 34 -1.75 -18.75 -9.46
N VAL A 35 -2.56 -18.71 -10.53
CA VAL A 35 -2.70 -17.56 -11.44
C VAL A 35 -3.37 -16.40 -10.73
N ASP A 36 -4.47 -16.66 -10.03
CA ASP A 36 -5.17 -15.65 -9.24
C ASP A 36 -4.32 -15.15 -8.08
N ALA A 37 -3.61 -16.05 -7.39
CA ALA A 37 -2.65 -15.69 -6.35
C ALA A 37 -1.52 -14.81 -6.91
N PHE A 38 -0.96 -15.12 -8.09
CA PHE A 38 0.04 -14.29 -8.73
C PHE A 38 -0.51 -12.91 -9.12
N ARG A 39 -1.70 -12.87 -9.72
CA ARG A 39 -2.38 -11.64 -10.08
C ARG A 39 -2.65 -10.75 -8.86
N VAL A 40 -3.11 -11.32 -7.75
CA VAL A 40 -3.44 -10.58 -6.52
C VAL A 40 -2.16 -10.16 -5.81
N ASN A 41 -1.25 -11.10 -5.55
CA ASN A 41 -0.11 -10.89 -4.67
C ASN A 41 1.07 -10.18 -5.36
N VAL A 42 1.15 -10.23 -6.69
CA VAL A 42 2.27 -9.62 -7.43
C VAL A 42 1.79 -8.42 -8.22
N ILE A 43 0.78 -8.59 -9.07
CA ILE A 43 0.34 -7.51 -9.98
C ILE A 43 -0.48 -6.45 -9.22
N HIS A 44 -1.52 -6.87 -8.49
CA HIS A 44 -2.38 -5.93 -7.75
C HIS A 44 -1.66 -5.34 -6.55
N ALA A 45 -0.87 -6.12 -5.82
CA ALA A 45 -0.08 -5.62 -4.71
C ALA A 45 0.88 -4.49 -5.14
N ARG A 46 1.54 -4.62 -6.29
CA ARG A 46 2.39 -3.54 -6.85
C ARG A 46 1.59 -2.28 -7.16
N GLN A 47 0.44 -2.41 -7.83
CA GLN A 47 -0.37 -1.25 -8.18
C GLN A 47 -0.97 -0.57 -6.94
N GLN A 48 -1.45 -1.37 -5.99
CA GLN A 48 -1.97 -0.88 -4.71
C GLN A 48 -0.89 -0.19 -3.90
N PHE A 49 0.32 -0.74 -3.85
CA PHE A 49 1.45 -0.10 -3.20
C PHE A 49 1.75 1.28 -3.80
N LEU A 50 1.87 1.37 -5.13
CA LEU A 50 2.16 2.65 -5.80
C LEU A 50 1.08 3.70 -5.54
N ASN A 51 -0.20 3.31 -5.61
CA ASN A 51 -1.31 4.21 -5.31
C ASN A 51 -1.26 4.66 -3.85
N ARG A 52 -1.09 3.74 -2.90
CA ARG A 52 -0.98 4.08 -1.47
C ARG A 52 0.24 4.91 -1.15
N PHE A 53 1.36 4.68 -1.82
CA PHE A 53 2.56 5.49 -1.67
C PHE A 53 2.33 6.90 -2.20
N ALA A 54 1.65 7.06 -3.35
CA ALA A 54 1.24 8.36 -3.85
C ALA A 54 0.26 9.08 -2.91
N ASP A 55 -0.69 8.38 -2.31
CA ASP A 55 -1.60 8.94 -1.31
C ASP A 55 -0.85 9.35 -0.03
N THR A 56 0.13 8.56 0.39
CA THR A 56 1.00 8.88 1.53
C THR A 56 1.80 10.15 1.24
N MET A 57 2.48 10.22 0.10
CA MET A 57 3.17 11.41 -0.37
C MET A 57 2.25 12.64 -0.38
N GLN A 58 1.03 12.49 -0.89
CA GLN A 58 0.05 13.58 -0.89
C GLN A 58 -0.39 14.01 0.50
N SER A 59 -0.51 13.07 1.44
CA SER A 59 -0.79 13.36 2.84
C SER A 59 0.33 14.18 3.50
N TYR A 60 1.58 14.00 3.09
CA TYR A 60 2.74 14.71 3.65
C TYR A 60 2.90 16.12 3.07
N PHE A 61 3.01 16.26 1.75
CA PHE A 61 3.40 17.53 1.11
C PHE A 61 2.36 18.05 0.11
N GLY A 62 1.14 17.50 0.12
CA GLY A 62 0.04 17.97 -0.73
C GLY A 62 0.19 17.50 -2.16
N LYS A 63 0.04 18.38 -3.15
CA LYS A 63 -0.04 17.97 -4.55
C LYS A 63 1.27 17.32 -5.03
N LEU A 64 1.16 16.19 -5.72
CA LEU A 64 2.30 15.53 -6.38
C LEU A 64 2.66 16.28 -7.67
N ASN A 65 3.70 17.10 -7.62
CA ASN A 65 4.28 17.82 -8.76
C ASN A 65 5.82 17.83 -8.67
N GLU A 66 6.49 18.21 -9.76
CA GLU A 66 7.96 18.16 -9.85
C GLU A 66 8.66 19.03 -8.78
N GLU A 67 8.13 20.21 -8.51
CA GLU A 67 8.66 21.13 -7.50
C GLU A 67 8.61 20.52 -6.10
N ASN A 68 7.47 19.96 -5.70
CA ASN A 68 7.31 19.34 -4.38
C ASN A 68 8.18 18.10 -4.23
N VAL A 69 8.36 17.30 -5.29
CA VAL A 69 9.27 16.15 -5.25
C VAL A 69 10.72 16.61 -5.03
N LYS A 70 11.17 17.65 -5.75
CA LYS A 70 12.53 18.20 -5.57
C LYS A 70 12.73 18.80 -4.18
N ASN A 71 11.75 19.52 -3.66
CA ASN A 71 11.84 20.19 -2.37
C ASN A 71 11.75 19.22 -1.17
N ASN A 72 11.15 18.04 -1.35
CA ASN A 72 10.95 17.05 -0.29
C ASN A 72 11.75 15.75 -0.52
N PHE A 73 12.82 15.78 -1.32
CA PHE A 73 13.53 14.55 -1.71
C PHE A 73 14.04 13.73 -0.51
N VAL A 74 14.54 14.39 0.55
CA VAL A 74 15.00 13.71 1.79
C VAL A 74 13.84 12.95 2.45
N LEU A 75 12.69 13.61 2.61
CA LEU A 75 11.49 13.02 3.18
C LEU A 75 11.00 11.81 2.35
N ILE A 76 11.09 11.90 1.02
CA ILE A 76 10.69 10.81 0.13
C ILE A 76 11.59 9.58 0.34
N TYR A 77 12.90 9.77 0.53
CA TYR A 77 13.81 8.66 0.83
C TYR A 77 13.52 8.03 2.20
N GLU A 78 13.29 8.84 3.25
CA GLU A 78 12.90 8.31 4.56
C GLU A 78 11.59 7.51 4.49
N LEU A 79 10.60 8.01 3.73
CA LEU A 79 9.35 7.28 3.50
C LEU A 79 9.59 5.98 2.74
N LEU A 80 10.48 5.95 1.75
CA LEU A 80 10.77 4.73 1.01
C LEU A 80 11.42 3.67 1.90
N ASP A 81 12.37 4.07 2.75
CA ASP A 81 13.08 3.15 3.64
C ASP A 81 12.17 2.55 4.72
N GLU A 82 11.20 3.32 5.24
CA GLU A 82 10.25 2.80 6.25
C GLU A 82 9.11 1.99 5.63
N ILE A 83 8.66 2.33 4.42
CA ILE A 83 7.51 1.65 3.81
C ILE A 83 7.96 0.37 3.09
N LEU A 84 9.18 0.32 2.54
CA LEU A 84 9.73 -0.83 1.80
C LEU A 84 10.96 -1.41 2.50
N ASP A 85 10.80 -2.57 3.13
CA ASP A 85 11.94 -3.35 3.64
C ASP A 85 12.25 -4.51 2.70
N PHE A 86 13.47 -4.56 2.17
CA PHE A 86 13.94 -5.57 1.20
C PHE A 86 12.99 -5.76 -0.01
N GLY A 87 12.29 -4.70 -0.41
CA GLY A 87 11.30 -4.73 -1.50
C GLY A 87 9.91 -5.25 -1.12
N TYR A 88 9.68 -5.54 0.17
CA TYR A 88 8.37 -5.91 0.71
C TYR A 88 7.71 -4.69 1.38
N PRO A 89 6.53 -4.26 0.91
CA PRO A 89 5.75 -3.22 1.57
C PRO A 89 5.34 -3.66 2.98
N GLN A 90 5.65 -2.83 4.00
CA GLN A 90 5.31 -3.11 5.40
C GLN A 90 4.08 -2.30 5.83
N ASN A 91 4.25 -1.02 6.13
CA ASN A 91 3.17 -0.16 6.60
C ASN A 91 3.08 1.11 5.76
N THR A 92 1.94 1.30 5.10
CA THR A 92 1.67 2.46 4.24
C THR A 92 0.70 3.45 4.89
N ASP A 93 0.41 3.33 6.19
CA ASP A 93 -0.55 4.20 6.86
C ASP A 93 0.10 5.57 7.18
N PRO A 94 -0.36 6.69 6.58
CA PRO A 94 0.19 8.00 6.85
C PRO A 94 0.04 8.43 8.32
N GLY A 95 -1.00 7.96 9.01
CA GLY A 95 -1.25 8.30 10.41
C GLY A 95 -0.19 7.73 11.35
N VAL A 96 0.36 6.57 10.99
CA VAL A 96 1.48 5.90 11.66
C VAL A 96 2.80 6.51 11.22
N LEU A 97 3.05 6.61 9.92
CA LEU A 97 4.32 7.13 9.38
C LEU A 97 4.62 8.55 9.89
N LYS A 98 3.60 9.41 10.01
CA LYS A 98 3.74 10.79 10.51
C LYS A 98 4.17 10.88 11.97
N THR A 99 4.10 9.78 12.73
CA THR A 99 4.62 9.75 14.11
C THR A 99 6.13 9.55 14.17
N PHE A 100 6.74 8.97 13.14
CA PHE A 100 8.19 8.71 13.08
C PHE A 100 8.91 9.69 12.15
N ILE A 101 8.31 9.96 10.99
CA ILE A 101 8.90 10.80 9.95
C ILE A 101 8.23 12.17 10.03
N THR A 102 8.92 13.14 10.62
CA THR A 102 8.40 14.50 10.84
C THR A 102 9.08 15.51 9.92
N GLN A 103 8.28 16.32 9.22
CA GLN A 103 8.80 17.43 8.38
C GLN A 103 9.46 18.56 9.17
N GLN A 104 9.11 18.70 10.45
CA GLN A 104 9.72 19.68 11.33
C GLN A 104 10.88 19.02 12.08
N GLY A 105 12.09 19.57 11.89
CA GLY A 105 13.30 19.06 12.49
C GLY A 105 13.13 18.71 13.96
N VAL A 106 13.49 17.47 14.28
CA VAL A 106 13.69 16.87 15.61
C VAL A 106 13.02 17.65 16.74
N ARG A 107 11.69 17.51 16.87
CA ARG A 107 11.13 17.52 18.22
C ARG A 107 11.56 16.19 18.83
N THR A 108 12.48 16.25 19.78
CA THR A 108 12.87 15.08 20.58
C THR A 108 11.62 14.59 21.31
N ALA A 109 10.90 13.65 20.69
CA ALA A 109 9.80 12.96 21.35
C ALA A 109 10.36 12.37 22.65
N THR A 110 9.65 12.54 23.75
CA THR A 110 10.12 11.96 25.02
C THR A 110 10.15 10.44 24.90
N LYS A 111 11.00 9.77 25.70
CA LYS A 111 11.10 8.30 25.65
C LYS A 111 9.76 7.61 25.88
N GLU A 112 8.86 8.22 26.66
CA GLU A 112 7.50 7.71 26.83
C GLU A 112 6.67 7.79 25.54
N GLU A 113 6.73 8.91 24.80
CA GLU A 113 6.02 9.08 23.52
C GLU A 113 6.52 8.07 22.48
N GLN A 114 7.84 7.87 22.38
CA GLN A 114 8.41 6.84 21.50
C GLN A 114 7.89 5.44 21.83
N SER A 115 7.82 5.07 23.12
CA SER A 115 7.32 3.75 23.54
C SER A 115 5.84 3.52 23.18
N GLN A 116 5.00 4.55 23.31
CA GLN A 116 3.57 4.48 22.93
C GLN A 116 3.38 4.39 21.42
N ILE A 117 4.23 5.07 20.65
CA ILE A 117 4.22 5.00 19.19
C ILE A 117 4.60 3.58 18.75
N THR A 118 5.67 2.98 19.31
CA THR A 118 6.07 1.60 18.96
C THR A 118 4.95 0.60 19.27
N SER A 119 4.26 0.73 20.41
CA SER A 119 3.14 -0.16 20.74
C SER A 119 1.94 -0.04 19.80
N GLN A 120 1.69 1.15 19.24
CA GLN A 120 0.61 1.34 18.25
C GLN A 120 0.90 0.67 16.90
N VAL A 121 2.17 0.59 16.52
CA VAL A 121 2.59 -0.04 15.25
C VAL A 121 2.64 -1.56 15.35
N THR A 122 3.14 -2.08 16.47
CA THR A 122 3.18 -3.53 16.72
C THR A 122 1.85 -4.09 17.22
N GLY A 123 0.91 -3.22 17.57
CA GLY A 123 -0.41 -3.58 18.06
C GLY A 123 -1.33 -4.09 16.95
N GLN A 124 -2.30 -4.92 17.33
CA GLN A 124 -3.28 -5.50 16.38
C GLN A 124 -4.23 -4.45 15.76
N ILE A 125 -4.26 -3.22 16.29
CA ILE A 125 -5.14 -2.12 15.88
C ILE A 125 -4.28 -0.91 15.48
N GLY A 126 -4.04 -0.71 14.19
CA GLY A 126 -3.21 0.40 13.67
C GLY A 126 -3.96 1.70 13.32
N TRP A 127 -5.29 1.65 13.14
CA TRP A 127 -6.08 2.76 12.61
C TRP A 127 -6.65 3.71 13.68
N ARG A 128 -6.53 3.38 14.96
CA ARG A 128 -7.12 4.15 16.08
C ARG A 128 -6.14 4.26 17.23
N ARG A 129 -5.84 5.51 17.64
CA ARG A 129 -4.97 5.77 18.80
C ARG A 129 -5.71 5.47 20.11
N GLU A 130 -4.96 4.96 21.09
CA GLU A 130 -5.48 4.74 22.45
C GLU A 130 -5.70 6.08 23.18
N GLY A 131 -6.65 6.10 24.11
CA GLY A 131 -6.88 7.26 24.99
C GLY A 131 -7.62 8.46 24.38
N ILE A 132 -8.10 8.39 23.12
CA ILE A 132 -8.90 9.47 22.53
C ILE A 132 -10.22 9.64 23.31
N LYS A 133 -10.44 10.83 23.90
CA LYS A 133 -11.68 11.22 24.57
C LYS A 133 -12.22 12.52 23.97
N TYR A 134 -13.51 12.55 23.64
CA TYR A 134 -14.20 13.75 23.18
C TYR A 134 -15.11 14.31 24.28
N ARG A 135 -15.28 15.64 24.31
CA ARG A 135 -16.24 16.30 25.22
C ARG A 135 -17.69 15.91 24.87
N ARG A 136 -17.96 15.74 23.58
CA ARG A 136 -19.23 15.24 23.04
C ARG A 136 -18.88 14.25 21.93
N ASN A 137 -19.40 13.03 22.02
CA ASN A 137 -19.14 12.01 21.02
C ASN A 137 -20.20 12.15 19.92
N GLU A 138 -19.82 12.70 18.77
CA GLU A 138 -20.68 12.87 17.61
C GLU A 138 -20.07 12.11 16.42
N LEU A 139 -20.92 11.51 15.58
CA LEU A 139 -20.53 10.79 14.38
C LEU A 139 -21.33 11.36 13.20
N PHE A 140 -20.61 11.75 12.15
CA PHE A 140 -21.20 12.22 10.90
C PHE A 140 -21.01 11.13 9.84
N LEU A 141 -22.06 10.85 9.07
CA LEU A 141 -22.08 9.83 8.03
C LEU A 141 -22.57 10.49 6.72
N ASP A 142 -21.72 10.49 5.71
CA ASP A 142 -22.06 10.94 4.37
C ASP A 142 -22.29 9.73 3.47
N VAL A 143 -23.50 9.61 2.90
CA VAL A 143 -23.84 8.57 1.93
C VAL A 143 -23.67 9.15 0.54
N ILE A 144 -22.65 8.69 -0.18
CA ILE A 144 -22.34 9.12 -1.55
C ILE A 144 -22.68 7.98 -2.51
N GLU A 145 -23.62 8.22 -3.42
CA GLU A 145 -24.03 7.25 -4.44
C GLU A 145 -23.51 7.67 -5.82
N TYR A 146 -23.02 6.68 -6.58
CA TYR A 146 -22.53 6.89 -7.95
C TYR A 146 -23.35 6.04 -8.92
N VAL A 147 -24.12 6.68 -9.80
CA VAL A 147 -24.88 6.00 -10.86
C VAL A 147 -24.10 6.09 -12.17
N ASN A 148 -23.49 4.98 -12.58
CA ASN A 148 -22.78 4.87 -13.85
C ASN A 148 -23.71 4.24 -14.90
N LEU A 149 -24.06 4.98 -15.96
CA LEU A 149 -24.92 4.49 -17.04
C LEU A 149 -24.26 4.73 -18.41
N LEU A 150 -24.20 3.68 -19.23
CA LEU A 150 -23.76 3.73 -20.62
C LEU A 150 -24.90 3.22 -21.51
N MET A 151 -25.37 4.05 -22.43
CA MET A 151 -26.46 3.72 -23.36
C MET A 151 -26.00 3.90 -24.80
N SER A 152 -26.22 2.91 -25.67
CA SER A 152 -25.95 3.02 -27.10
C SER A 152 -27.09 3.74 -27.81
N GLN A 153 -26.79 4.48 -28.89
CA GLN A 153 -27.83 4.99 -29.78
C GLN A 153 -28.46 3.84 -30.57
N GLN A 154 -29.78 3.96 -30.78
CA GLN A 154 -30.63 2.99 -31.43
C GLN A 154 -30.63 3.17 -32.95
#